data_AF-A0A6P3RQW9-F1
#
_entry.id   AF-A0A6P3RQW9-F1
#
_cell.length_a   1.000
_cell.length_b   1.000
_cell.length_c   1.000
_cell.angle_alpha   90.00
_cell.angle_beta   90.00
_cell.angle_gamma   90.00
#
_symmetry.space_group_name_H-M   'P 1'
#
loop_
_entity.id
_entity.type
_entity.pdbx_description
1 polymer ?
#
loop_
_entity_poly.entity_id
_entity_poly.type
_entity_poly.pdbx_seq_one_letter_code
_entity_poly.pdbx_strand_id
1 'polypeptide(L)'
;MTVEDVLSPDTCVCRTDEGWVLEGVREDMLETLVPKVEGSRVMVVLGPHAGRVGCMLGRDRERSQVVVQLRRENRLMELHYDAVCEYMGPSDSDED
;
A
#
# COMPACT_ATOMS: atom_id res chain seq x y z
N MET A 1 -9.17 0.61 7.80
CA MET A 1 -9.63 -0.54 6.98
C MET A 1 -8.43 -1.16 6.28
N THR A 2 -8.35 -2.48 6.22
CA THR A 2 -7.21 -3.21 5.63
C THR A 2 -7.72 -4.32 4.72
N VAL A 3 -7.09 -4.52 3.56
CA VAL A 3 -7.35 -5.68 2.70
C VAL A 3 -6.79 -6.93 3.39
N GLU A 4 -7.65 -7.89 3.69
CA GLU A 4 -7.31 -9.13 4.38
C GLU A 4 -7.04 -10.27 3.39
N ASP A 5 -7.81 -10.34 2.29
CA ASP A 5 -7.62 -11.31 1.21
C ASP A 5 -8.12 -10.75 -0.14
N VAL A 6 -7.58 -11.27 -1.25
CA VAL A 6 -7.96 -10.90 -2.62
C VAL A 6 -8.47 -12.13 -3.35
N LEU A 7 -9.76 -12.15 -3.66
CA LEU A 7 -10.47 -13.33 -4.17
C LEU A 7 -10.45 -13.39 -5.71
N SER A 8 -10.47 -12.21 -6.35
CA SER A 8 -10.41 -12.01 -7.80
C SER A 8 -9.67 -10.70 -8.09
N PRO A 9 -9.32 -10.41 -9.36
CA PRO A 9 -8.64 -9.15 -9.70
C PRO A 9 -9.38 -7.88 -9.25
N ASP A 10 -10.70 -7.94 -9.08
CA ASP A 10 -11.58 -6.80 -8.80
C ASP A 10 -12.34 -6.91 -7.47
N THR A 11 -12.14 -7.97 -6.68
CA THR A 11 -12.91 -8.22 -5.45
C THR A 11 -12.03 -8.74 -4.32
N CYS A 12 -12.20 -8.17 -3.12
CA CYS A 12 -11.44 -8.51 -1.92
C CYS A 12 -12.32 -8.67 -0.68
N VAL A 13 -11.69 -9.20 0.37
CA VAL A 13 -12.18 -9.19 1.74
C VAL A 13 -11.42 -8.12 2.50
N CYS A 14 -12.14 -7.28 3.25
CA CYS A 14 -11.55 -6.21 4.03
C CYS A 14 -11.96 -6.29 5.49
N ARG A 15 -11.06 -5.83 6.37
CA ARG A 15 -11.34 -5.64 7.79
C ARG A 15 -11.46 -4.15 8.10
N THR A 16 -12.55 -3.74 8.72
CA THR A 16 -12.71 -2.36 9.21
C THR A 16 -11.86 -2.12 10.45
N ASP A 17 -11.68 -0.87 10.84
CA ASP A 17 -10.89 -0.53 12.04
C ASP A 17 -11.58 -0.97 13.34
N GLU A 18 -12.91 -1.14 13.29
CA GLU A 18 -13.74 -1.74 14.36
C GLU A 18 -13.67 -3.28 14.37
N GLY A 19 -12.97 -3.89 13.41
CA GLY A 19 -12.73 -5.33 13.33
C GLY A 19 -13.78 -6.12 12.56
N TRP A 20 -14.74 -5.45 11.89
CA TRP A 20 -15.73 -6.13 11.06
C TRP A 20 -15.13 -6.62 9.75
N VAL A 21 -15.51 -7.83 9.33
CA VAL A 21 -15.10 -8.40 8.05
C VAL A 21 -16.17 -8.09 7.01
N LEU A 22 -15.74 -7.48 5.91
CA LEU A 22 -16.56 -7.14 4.75
C LEU A 22 -16.11 -8.02 3.58
N GLU A 23 -17.01 -8.85 3.09
CA GLU A 23 -16.79 -9.73 1.94
C GLU A 23 -17.35 -9.11 0.65
N GLY A 24 -16.79 -9.47 -0.49
CA GLY A 24 -17.31 -9.04 -1.80
C GLY A 24 -17.10 -7.55 -2.09
N VAL A 25 -16.11 -6.92 -1.44
CA VAL A 25 -15.78 -5.52 -1.67
C VAL A 25 -15.10 -5.40 -3.03
N ARG A 26 -15.74 -4.72 -3.97
CA ARG A 26 -15.15 -4.39 -5.27
C ARG A 26 -14.07 -3.33 -5.13
N GLU A 27 -13.03 -3.43 -5.94
CA GLU A 27 -11.94 -2.46 -6.01
C GLU A 27 -12.44 -1.04 -6.30
N ASP A 28 -13.49 -0.90 -7.12
CA ASP A 28 -14.11 0.40 -7.46
C ASP A 28 -14.80 1.12 -6.27
N MET A 29 -14.93 0.44 -5.12
CA MET A 29 -15.43 1.02 -3.88
C MET A 29 -14.31 1.46 -2.93
N LEU A 30 -13.04 1.27 -3.31
CA LEU A 30 -11.87 1.53 -2.48
C LEU A 30 -10.98 2.62 -3.08
N GLU A 31 -10.20 3.26 -2.21
CA GLU A 31 -9.12 4.17 -2.59
C GLU A 31 -7.86 3.76 -1.82
N THR A 32 -6.69 3.97 -2.43
CA THR A 32 -5.44 3.72 -1.73
C THR A 32 -5.23 4.73 -0.60
N LEU A 33 -4.64 4.26 0.50
CA LEU A 33 -4.27 5.14 1.60
C LEU A 33 -2.77 5.42 1.55
N VAL A 34 -2.41 6.68 1.33
CA VAL A 34 -1.01 7.14 1.47
C VAL A 34 -0.77 7.65 2.89
N PRO A 35 0.17 7.04 3.64
CA PRO A 35 0.37 7.38 5.05
C PRO A 35 0.75 8.84 5.24
N LYS A 36 0.51 9.38 6.43
CA LYS A 36 0.81 10.78 6.76
C LYS A 36 2.22 11.00 7.28
N VAL A 37 2.87 9.94 7.75
CA VAL A 37 4.13 9.99 8.49
C VAL A 37 5.25 9.47 7.61
N GLU A 38 6.30 10.27 7.40
CA GLU A 38 7.52 9.81 6.74
C GLU A 38 8.15 8.66 7.53
N GLY A 39 8.75 7.70 6.84
CA GLY A 39 9.22 6.46 7.44
C GLY A 39 8.19 5.33 7.43
N SER A 40 6.90 5.63 7.20
CA SER A 40 5.86 4.60 7.09
C SER A 40 6.14 3.63 5.94
N ARG A 41 5.77 2.37 6.16
CA ARG A 41 5.89 1.31 5.15
C ARG A 41 4.75 1.41 4.17
N VAL A 42 5.09 1.25 2.89
CA VAL A 42 4.12 1.28 1.80
C VAL A 42 4.38 0.14 0.84
N MET A 43 3.34 -0.32 0.16
CA MET A 43 3.41 -1.29 -0.92
C MET A 43 3.06 -0.61 -2.24
N VAL A 44 3.84 -0.89 -3.28
CA VAL A 44 3.47 -0.52 -4.65
C VAL A 44 2.39 -1.50 -5.13
N VAL A 45 1.27 -0.98 -5.62
CA VAL A 45 0.11 -1.81 -6.03
C VAL A 45 -0.16 -1.78 -7.53
N LEU A 46 0.45 -0.84 -8.28
CA LEU A 46 0.32 -0.75 -9.73
C LEU A 46 1.68 -0.72 -10.44
N GLY A 47 1.69 -1.23 -11.67
CA GLY A 47 2.85 -1.18 -12.56
C GLY A 47 3.91 -2.27 -12.31
N PRO A 48 5.11 -2.14 -12.91
CA PRO A 48 6.12 -3.21 -12.94
C PRO A 48 6.78 -3.52 -11.59
N HIS A 49 6.53 -2.67 -10.58
CA HIS A 49 7.05 -2.83 -9.23
C HIS A 49 5.95 -3.25 -8.23
N ALA A 50 4.76 -3.63 -8.71
CA ALA A 50 3.66 -4.08 -7.86
C ALA A 50 4.08 -5.24 -6.93
N GLY A 51 3.57 -5.22 -5.70
CA GLY A 51 3.90 -6.16 -4.62
C GLY A 51 5.18 -5.84 -3.85
N ARG A 52 5.96 -4.84 -4.27
CA ARG A 52 7.20 -4.46 -3.57
C ARG A 52 6.90 -3.50 -2.43
N VAL A 53 7.50 -3.78 -1.27
CA VAL A 53 7.40 -2.95 -0.06
C VAL A 53 8.59 -2.00 0.02
N GLY A 54 8.31 -0.76 0.42
CA GLY A 54 9.29 0.30 0.60
C GLY A 54 8.98 1.20 1.78
N CYS A 55 9.85 2.18 1.98
CA CYS A 55 9.71 3.23 2.97
C CYS A 55 9.31 4.54 2.28
N MET A 56 8.23 5.18 2.73
CA MET A 56 7.87 6.51 2.24
C MET A 56 8.83 7.55 2.83
N LEU A 57 9.51 8.30 1.95
CA LEU A 57 10.42 9.38 2.35
C LEU A 57 9.76 10.76 2.34
N GLY A 58 8.64 10.92 1.65
CA GLY A 58 7.94 12.19 1.54
C GLY A 58 6.76 12.08 0.58
N ARG A 59 5.87 13.06 0.63
CA ARG A 59 4.70 13.15 -0.26
C ARG A 59 4.41 14.58 -0.67
N ASP A 60 3.98 14.74 -1.92
CA ASP A 60 3.45 15.96 -2.50
C ASP A 60 1.94 15.79 -2.68
N ARG A 61 1.16 16.60 -1.96
CA ARG A 61 -0.31 16.57 -2.01
C ARG A 61 -0.88 17.32 -3.21
N GLU A 62 -0.17 18.31 -3.73
CA GLU A 62 -0.63 19.09 -4.87
C GLU A 62 -0.51 18.28 -6.16
N ARG A 63 0.53 17.44 -6.25
CA ARG A 63 0.78 16.55 -7.39
C ARG A 63 0.28 15.11 -7.18
N SER A 64 -0.26 14.78 -6.02
CA SER A 64 -0.66 13.42 -5.63
C SER A 64 0.45 12.39 -5.81
N GLN A 65 1.65 12.73 -5.33
CA GLN A 65 2.85 11.91 -5.50
C GLN A 65 3.56 11.58 -4.20
N VAL A 66 4.20 10.43 -4.17
CA VAL A 66 4.98 9.95 -3.04
C VAL A 66 6.37 9.54 -3.50
N VAL A 67 7.38 9.80 -2.67
CA VAL A 67 8.73 9.28 -2.86
C VAL A 67 8.91 8.05 -1.98
N VAL A 68 9.25 6.92 -2.59
CA VAL A 68 9.41 5.62 -1.92
C VAL A 68 10.80 5.08 -2.14
N GLN A 69 11.46 4.62 -1.08
CA GLN A 69 12.68 3.84 -1.13
C GLN A 69 12.36 2.35 -1.05
N LEU A 70 12.59 1.60 -2.14
CA LEU A 70 12.44 0.15 -2.15
C LEU A 70 13.58 -0.51 -1.36
N ARG A 71 13.24 -1.30 -0.33
CA ARG A 71 14.23 -1.85 0.62
C ARG A 71 15.28 -2.76 -0.03
N ARG A 72 14.86 -3.68 -0.91
CA ARG A 72 15.76 -4.69 -1.51
C ARG A 72 16.62 -4.16 -2.67
N GLU A 73 16.25 -3.03 -3.27
CA GLU A 73 16.92 -2.50 -4.48
C GLU A 73 17.73 -1.22 -4.20
N ASN A 74 17.63 -0.66 -3.00
CA ASN A 74 18.13 0.68 -2.67
C ASN A 74 17.75 1.73 -3.74
N ARG A 75 16.54 1.60 -4.28
CA ARG A 75 16.03 2.40 -5.40
C ARG A 75 14.98 3.38 -4.91
N LEU A 76 15.10 4.63 -5.33
CA LEU A 76 14.11 5.67 -5.10
C LEU A 76 13.13 5.74 -6.28
N MET A 77 11.86 5.91 -5.96
CA MET A 77 10.78 6.01 -6.93
C MET A 77 9.83 7.13 -6.55
N GLU A 78 9.42 7.93 -7.53
CA GLU A 78 8.30 8.86 -7.44
C GLU A 78 7.07 8.19 -8.06
N LEU A 79 6.02 8.01 -7.26
CA LEU A 79 4.82 7.26 -7.65
C LEU A 79 3.57 8.12 -7.41
N HIS A 80 2.53 7.93 -8.22
CA HIS A 80 1.21 8.50 -7.95
C HIS A 80 0.54 7.81 -6.76
N TYR A 81 -0.36 8.49 -6.06
CA TYR A 81 -1.08 7.94 -4.91
C TYR A 81 -1.86 6.66 -5.24
N ASP A 82 -2.47 6.56 -6.43
CA ASP A 82 -3.19 5.34 -6.85
C ASP A 82 -2.27 4.11 -6.98
N ALA A 83 -0.96 4.31 -7.15
CA ALA A 83 0.00 3.22 -7.32
C ALA A 83 0.59 2.72 -6.00
N VAL A 84 0.18 3.26 -4.85
CA VAL A 84 0.81 2.98 -3.55
C VAL A 84 -0.19 3.00 -2.40
N CYS A 85 -0.04 2.07 -1.45
CA CYS A 85 -0.85 2.06 -0.23
C CYS A 85 0.01 1.82 1.01
N GLU A 86 -0.49 2.21 2.18
CA GLU A 86 0.09 1.84 3.48
C GLU A 86 0.14 0.32 3.63
N TYR A 87 1.28 -0.19 4.09
CA TYR A 87 1.50 -1.62 4.25
C TYR A 87 1.43 -2.01 5.73
N MET A 88 0.40 -2.80 6.07
CA MET A 88 0.13 -3.28 7.43
C MET A 88 0.62 -4.72 7.70
N GLY A 89 1.32 -5.34 6.75
CA GLY A 89 1.84 -6.70 6.89
C GLY A 89 3.14 -6.80 7.69
N PRO A 90 3.65 -8.03 7.92
CA PRO A 90 4.82 -8.28 8.76
C PRO A 90 6.05 -7.50 8.28
N SER A 91 6.91 -7.11 9.22
CA SER A 91 8.24 -6.56 8.91
C SER A 91 9.15 -7.66 8.40
N ASP A 92 10.03 -7.39 7.41
CA ASP A 92 11.14 -8.31 7.01
C ASP A 92 12.09 -8.66 8.19
N SER A 93 11.81 -8.23 9.43
CA SER A 93 12.51 -8.69 10.65
C SER A 93 12.11 -10.10 11.09
N ASP A 94 11.15 -10.73 10.40
CA ASP A 94 10.69 -12.10 10.62
C ASP A 94 11.17 -13.09 9.52
N GLU A 95 12.26 -12.75 8.81
CA GLU A 95 13.00 -13.65 7.91
C GLU A 95 14.51 -13.59 8.23
N ASP A 96 14.90 -14.06 9.42
CA ASP A 96 16.27 -14.50 9.76
C ASP A 96 16.25 -15.97 10.20
#